data_AF-A0A369JBD8-F1
#
_entry.id   AF-A0A369JBD8-F1
#
_cell.length_a   1.000
_cell.length_b   1.000
_cell.length_c   1.000
_cell.angle_alpha   90.00
_cell.angle_beta   90.00
_cell.angle_gamma   90.00
#
_symmetry.space_group_name_H-M   'P 1'
#
loop_
_entity.id
_entity.type
_entity.pdbx_description
1 polymer ?
#
loop_
_entity_poly.entity_id
_entity_poly.type
_entity_poly.pdbx_seq_one_letter_code
_entity_poly.pdbx_strand_id
1 'polypeptide(L)'
;MSDPRPPSLFVFTPMTPRKRSQSSDAALPLPKRQRKSAEAGPSSNNNTDPSTWRKSRLRPNTRINRTNIGKKYRLKDDDLEGLEYRTAPTSVRIPARSAPGGKKYAEAHMYLEREVEQRAWQKHGGPEAFDEYIEKLEQAKQRRLQHFAHEASESPPDEDDDDDDDDEVVIVVPHVPTPTPAPAPAPVPLALTPFETYTHNNPTILHLANMFLGEWIFERAYEALDPALVPDHERVPALYEALRQVGWSYPLRPFPGDPAPIPDSYPVANLRAVLARAPHAGVEGPGVRRYFDVETGCDEWRWAGEFADDLFGALVAVINEHGRGVWRRLRWEVYEKSVEMLGGIMCDRDDPYSFAWRDASAEWLLGRLDIHDGRFSETRGKSRLGWRYNDHLGTG
;
A
#
# COMPACT_ATOMS: atom_id res chain seq x y z
N MET A 1 52.64 38.92 0.54
CA MET A 1 51.77 40.10 0.64
C MET A 1 50.88 40.06 -0.59
N SER A 2 49.69 39.48 -0.44
CA SER A 2 48.77 39.20 -1.54
C SER A 2 47.52 40.03 -1.30
N ASP A 3 47.26 40.98 -2.19
CA ASP A 3 46.10 41.88 -2.15
C ASP A 3 44.80 41.09 -2.37
N PRO A 4 43.77 41.26 -1.52
CA PRO A 4 42.44 40.76 -1.81
C PRO A 4 41.72 41.72 -2.77
N ARG A 5 41.27 41.18 -3.92
CA ARG A 5 40.37 41.90 -4.83
C ARG A 5 39.02 42.18 -4.14
N PRO A 6 38.41 43.37 -4.33
CA PRO A 6 37.11 43.68 -3.79
C PRO A 6 35.97 42.98 -4.55
N PRO A 7 34.81 42.74 -3.89
CA PRO A 7 33.68 42.06 -4.50
C PRO A 7 32.95 42.95 -5.53
N SER A 8 32.57 42.31 -6.63
CA SER A 8 31.78 42.86 -7.73
C SER A 8 30.40 43.31 -7.27
N LEU A 9 30.11 44.61 -7.41
CA LEU A 9 28.77 45.20 -7.25
C LEU A 9 27.91 44.84 -8.47
N PHE A 10 26.96 43.92 -8.28
CA PHE A 10 25.90 43.68 -9.26
C PHE A 10 24.88 44.81 -9.23
N VAL A 11 24.90 45.63 -10.28
CA VAL A 11 23.90 46.67 -10.54
C VAL A 11 22.66 46.00 -11.15
N PHE A 12 21.55 46.00 -10.43
CA PHE A 12 20.24 45.61 -10.96
C PHE A 12 19.77 46.69 -11.95
N THR A 13 19.61 46.32 -13.22
CA THR A 13 18.90 47.12 -14.21
C THR A 13 17.39 46.89 -14.08
N PRO A 14 16.55 47.94 -14.08
CA PRO A 14 15.10 47.80 -14.01
C PRO A 14 14.54 47.30 -15.34
N MET A 15 13.78 46.20 -15.32
CA MET A 15 13.03 45.68 -16.46
C MET A 15 11.91 46.66 -16.85
N THR A 16 11.94 47.13 -18.10
CA THR A 16 10.84 47.86 -18.72
C THR A 16 9.68 46.92 -19.11
N PRO A 17 8.42 47.36 -19.01
CA PRO A 17 7.26 46.53 -19.32
C PRO A 17 7.15 46.24 -20.82
N ARG A 18 7.11 44.95 -21.15
CA ARG A 18 6.97 44.42 -22.51
C ARG A 18 5.55 44.67 -23.02
N LYS A 19 5.41 45.57 -24.00
CA LYS A 19 4.17 45.83 -24.76
C LYS A 19 3.65 44.51 -25.35
N ARG A 20 2.46 44.10 -24.91
CA ARG A 20 1.68 42.99 -25.48
C ARG A 20 1.00 43.48 -26.75
N SER A 21 1.48 43.04 -27.89
CA SER A 21 0.83 43.21 -29.20
C SER A 21 -0.50 42.47 -29.22
N GLN A 22 -1.59 43.22 -29.44
CA GLN A 22 -2.90 42.67 -29.77
C GLN A 22 -2.85 42.19 -31.24
N SER A 23 -2.87 40.87 -31.46
CA SER A 23 -3.22 40.30 -32.75
C SER A 23 -4.73 40.02 -32.74
N SER A 24 -5.47 40.82 -33.48
CA SER A 24 -6.87 40.60 -33.79
C SER A 24 -6.97 39.57 -34.92
N ASP A 25 -7.08 38.30 -34.57
CA ASP A 25 -7.62 37.29 -35.49
C ASP A 25 -9.06 36.98 -35.11
N ALA A 26 -9.95 37.28 -36.05
CA ALA A 26 -11.38 37.10 -35.96
C ALA A 26 -11.73 35.60 -36.02
N ALA A 27 -11.78 34.97 -34.85
CA ALA A 27 -12.39 33.65 -34.69
C ALA A 27 -13.92 33.78 -34.60
N LEU A 28 -14.61 33.01 -35.44
CA LEU A 28 -16.06 32.87 -35.50
C LEU A 28 -16.66 32.54 -34.13
N PRO A 29 -17.80 33.13 -33.74
CA PRO A 29 -18.41 32.91 -32.43
C PRO A 29 -18.97 31.49 -32.35
N LEU A 30 -18.29 30.62 -31.61
CA LEU A 30 -18.87 29.35 -31.17
C LEU A 30 -20.11 29.63 -30.31
N PRO A 31 -21.21 28.84 -30.47
CA PRO A 31 -22.43 29.05 -29.72
C PRO A 31 -22.15 28.87 -28.22
N LYS A 32 -22.42 29.94 -27.45
CA LYS A 32 -22.41 29.90 -25.99
C LYS A 32 -23.40 28.84 -25.53
N ARG A 33 -22.89 27.66 -25.21
CA ARG A 33 -23.63 26.58 -24.55
C ARG A 33 -24.11 27.12 -23.21
N GLN A 34 -25.35 27.60 -23.17
CA GLN A 34 -26.03 28.02 -21.96
C GLN A 34 -25.99 26.84 -20.99
N ARG A 35 -25.10 26.92 -19.98
CA ARG A 35 -25.16 26.04 -18.83
C ARG A 35 -26.50 26.34 -18.17
N LYS A 36 -27.47 25.46 -18.41
CA LYS A 36 -28.75 25.41 -17.71
C LYS A 36 -28.41 25.31 -16.23
N SER A 37 -28.47 26.43 -15.52
CA SER A 37 -28.36 26.49 -14.07
C SER A 37 -29.46 25.58 -13.54
N ALA A 38 -29.07 24.40 -13.06
CA ALA A 38 -29.99 23.54 -12.35
C ALA A 38 -30.51 24.36 -11.17
N GLU A 39 -31.82 24.60 -11.14
CA GLU A 39 -32.51 25.16 -9.98
C GLU A 39 -32.04 24.40 -8.75
N ALA A 40 -31.32 25.10 -7.87
CA ALA A 40 -31.00 24.59 -6.56
C ALA A 40 -32.34 24.36 -5.86
N GLY A 41 -32.74 23.08 -5.75
CA GLY A 41 -33.88 22.69 -4.93
C GLY A 41 -33.74 23.28 -3.53
N PRO A 42 -34.86 23.49 -2.81
CA PRO A 42 -34.87 24.14 -1.51
C PRO A 42 -33.87 23.45 -0.59
N SER A 43 -32.74 24.12 -0.36
CA SER A 43 -31.73 23.68 0.58
C SER A 43 -32.38 23.74 1.93
N SER A 44 -32.81 22.57 2.41
CA SER A 44 -33.32 22.36 3.76
C SER A 44 -32.21 22.72 4.73
N ASN A 45 -32.14 24.01 5.08
CA ASN A 45 -31.44 24.56 6.23
C ASN A 45 -32.13 24.05 7.50
N ASN A 46 -32.20 22.73 7.66
CA ASN A 46 -32.40 22.13 8.96
C ASN A 46 -31.11 22.43 9.70
N ASN A 47 -31.12 23.54 10.43
CA ASN A 47 -30.10 23.91 11.38
C ASN A 47 -30.16 22.87 12.51
N THR A 48 -29.60 21.70 12.25
CA THR A 48 -29.61 20.55 13.15
C THR A 48 -28.82 20.96 14.38
N ASP A 49 -29.49 21.06 15.53
CA ASP A 49 -28.87 21.43 16.80
C ASP A 49 -27.64 20.54 17.05
N PRO A 50 -26.42 21.11 17.19
CA PRO A 50 -25.20 20.34 17.43
C PRO A 50 -25.27 19.43 18.65
N SER A 51 -26.18 19.70 19.60
CA SER A 51 -26.41 18.84 20.76
C SER A 51 -26.98 17.45 20.40
N THR A 52 -27.62 17.34 19.24
CA THR A 52 -28.25 16.10 18.75
C THR A 52 -27.30 15.24 17.92
N TRP A 53 -26.11 15.76 17.58
CA TRP A 53 -25.17 15.03 16.74
C TRP A 53 -24.57 13.82 17.46
N ARG A 54 -24.33 12.76 16.68
CA ARG A 54 -23.66 11.57 17.19
C ARG A 54 -22.27 11.93 17.76
N LYS A 55 -21.85 11.19 18.79
CA LYS A 55 -20.50 11.37 19.36
C LYS A 55 -19.43 10.99 18.32
N SER A 56 -18.40 11.82 18.21
CA SER A 56 -17.21 11.53 17.39
C SER A 56 -16.58 10.20 17.77
N ARG A 57 -16.23 9.40 16.77
CA ARG A 57 -15.54 8.11 16.93
C ARG A 57 -14.01 8.27 17.02
N LEU A 58 -13.50 9.47 16.74
CA LEU A 58 -12.07 9.76 16.78
C LEU A 58 -11.58 9.85 18.23
N ARG A 59 -10.31 9.48 18.47
CA ARG A 59 -9.71 9.63 19.81
C ARG A 59 -9.54 11.13 20.12
N PRO A 60 -9.73 11.58 21.38
CA PRO A 60 -9.71 13.01 21.73
C PRO A 60 -8.43 13.77 21.35
N ASN A 61 -7.29 13.07 21.34
CA ASN A 61 -5.97 13.69 21.13
C ASN A 61 -5.39 13.40 19.73
N THR A 62 -6.16 12.82 18.82
CA THR A 62 -5.67 12.59 17.45
C THR A 62 -5.53 13.92 16.73
N ARG A 63 -4.38 14.12 16.06
CA ARG A 63 -4.09 15.30 15.27
C ARG A 63 -3.97 14.98 13.79
N ILE A 64 -4.39 15.91 12.95
CA ILE A 64 -4.35 15.80 11.49
C ILE A 64 -3.69 17.04 10.88
N ASN A 65 -2.92 16.86 9.81
CA ASN A 65 -2.26 17.97 9.13
C ASN A 65 -3.23 18.71 8.18
N ARG A 66 -2.95 20.00 7.92
CA ARG A 66 -3.73 20.87 7.01
C ARG A 66 -4.05 20.23 5.65
N THR A 67 -3.06 19.61 5.02
CA THR A 67 -3.22 18.99 3.69
C THR A 67 -4.22 17.83 3.71
N ASN A 68 -4.18 16.99 4.75
CA ASN A 68 -5.07 15.85 4.90
C ASN A 68 -6.50 16.29 5.28
N ILE A 69 -6.66 17.41 5.99
CA ILE A 69 -7.97 17.99 6.27
C ILE A 69 -8.71 18.31 4.95
N GLY A 70 -8.04 18.98 4.02
CA GLY A 70 -8.64 19.30 2.71
C GLY A 70 -8.98 18.06 1.87
N LYS A 71 -8.22 16.96 2.03
CA LYS A 71 -8.49 15.70 1.33
C LYS A 71 -9.67 14.93 1.95
N LYS A 72 -9.67 14.75 3.27
CA LYS A 72 -10.60 13.89 4.01
C LYS A 72 -11.91 14.58 4.35
N TYR A 73 -11.85 15.81 4.85
CA TYR A 73 -13.02 16.55 5.35
C TYR A 73 -13.52 17.61 4.36
N ARG A 74 -12.79 17.84 3.25
CA ARG A 74 -13.13 18.85 2.22
C ARG A 74 -13.36 20.26 2.79
N LEU A 75 -12.65 20.56 3.87
CA LEU A 75 -12.57 21.89 4.45
C LEU A 75 -11.49 22.70 3.75
N LYS A 76 -11.78 23.98 3.50
CA LYS A 76 -10.85 24.99 3.00
C LYS A 76 -10.23 25.74 4.18
N ASP A 77 -9.23 26.57 3.90
CA ASP A 77 -8.53 27.33 4.93
C ASP A 77 -9.45 28.25 5.73
N ASP A 78 -10.41 28.90 5.06
CA ASP A 78 -11.42 29.74 5.71
C ASP A 78 -12.27 28.94 6.71
N ASP A 79 -12.54 27.66 6.42
CA ASP A 79 -13.30 26.80 7.32
C ASP A 79 -12.50 26.42 8.57
N LEU A 80 -11.16 26.56 8.56
CA LEU A 80 -10.28 26.24 9.69
C LEU A 80 -10.04 27.43 10.60
N GLU A 81 -10.60 28.60 10.28
CA GLU A 81 -10.43 29.80 11.09
C GLU A 81 -11.00 29.58 12.50
N GLY A 82 -10.19 29.95 13.50
CA GLY A 82 -10.51 29.79 14.92
C GLY A 82 -10.27 28.39 15.51
N LEU A 83 -9.81 27.41 14.73
CA LEU A 83 -9.40 26.10 15.28
C LEU A 83 -7.98 26.18 15.88
N GLU A 84 -7.78 25.51 17.02
CA GLU A 84 -6.45 25.44 17.64
C GLU A 84 -5.54 24.49 16.82
N TYR A 85 -4.32 24.91 16.56
CA TYR A 85 -3.31 24.07 15.93
C TYR A 85 -1.98 24.12 16.68
N ARG A 86 -1.17 23.08 16.48
CA ARG A 86 0.25 23.08 16.85
C ARG A 86 1.10 22.95 15.61
N THR A 87 2.26 23.57 15.60
CA THR A 87 3.26 23.32 14.56
C THR A 87 4.07 22.08 14.92
N ALA A 88 4.33 21.23 13.94
CA ALA A 88 5.24 20.09 14.08
C ALA A 88 6.14 20.00 12.84
N PRO A 89 7.44 19.74 12.99
CA PRO A 89 8.32 19.54 11.84
C PRO A 89 7.86 18.30 11.06
N THR A 90 7.67 18.46 9.76
CA THR A 90 7.34 17.36 8.83
C THR A 90 8.33 17.39 7.67
N SER A 91 8.83 16.22 7.29
CA SER A 91 9.67 16.09 6.09
C SER A 91 8.79 16.12 4.84
N VAL A 92 9.11 17.01 3.91
CA VAL A 92 8.49 17.06 2.59
C VAL A 92 9.52 16.60 1.57
N ARG A 93 9.21 15.53 0.82
CA ARG A 93 10.04 15.06 -0.29
C ARG A 93 9.94 16.08 -1.42
N ILE A 94 11.07 16.69 -1.78
CA ILE A 94 11.13 17.56 -2.95
C ILE A 94 11.31 16.65 -4.16
N PRO A 95 10.49 16.80 -5.22
CA PRO A 95 10.71 16.06 -6.45
C PRO A 95 12.10 16.39 -7.02
N ALA A 96 12.80 15.35 -7.49
CA ALA A 96 14.21 15.40 -7.91
C ALA A 96 14.54 16.50 -8.93
N ARG A 97 13.53 17.00 -9.65
CA ARG A 97 13.66 18.11 -10.61
C ARG A 97 14.15 19.43 -9.99
N SER A 98 14.02 19.64 -8.68
CA SER A 98 14.41 20.90 -8.02
C SER A 98 15.68 20.82 -7.18
N ALA A 99 16.06 19.63 -6.71
CA ALA A 99 17.33 19.34 -6.04
C ALA A 99 17.49 17.80 -5.95
N PRO A 100 18.69 17.22 -6.17
CA PRO A 100 18.90 15.78 -6.00
C PRO A 100 18.70 15.38 -4.54
N GLY A 101 17.65 14.60 -4.25
CA GLY A 101 17.50 13.85 -2.98
C GLY A 101 17.27 14.63 -1.68
N GLY A 102 17.20 15.97 -1.70
CA GLY A 102 17.07 16.76 -0.48
C GLY A 102 15.72 16.62 0.23
N LYS A 103 15.71 16.17 1.50
CA LYS A 103 14.56 16.31 2.41
C LYS A 103 14.53 17.76 2.92
N LYS A 104 13.42 18.48 2.71
CA LYS A 104 13.17 19.75 3.42
C LYS A 104 12.24 19.50 4.59
N TYR A 105 12.61 20.03 5.75
CA TYR A 105 11.72 20.09 6.89
C TYR A 105 10.85 21.34 6.74
N ALA A 106 9.55 21.15 6.72
CA ALA A 106 8.57 22.21 6.76
C ALA A 106 7.76 22.11 8.05
N GLU A 107 7.36 23.24 8.62
CA GLU A 107 6.44 23.25 9.74
C GLU A 107 5.04 22.92 9.24
N ALA A 108 4.47 21.81 9.72
CA ALA A 108 3.10 21.42 9.43
C ALA A 108 2.17 21.92 10.54
N HIS A 109 1.03 22.49 10.16
CA HIS A 109 -0.03 22.82 11.11
C HIS A 109 -0.87 21.58 11.40
N MET A 110 -0.85 21.14 12.67
CA MET A 110 -1.50 19.95 13.20
C MET A 110 -2.70 20.34 14.05
N TYR A 111 -3.91 20.13 13.54
CA TYR A 111 -5.18 20.45 14.20
C TYR A 111 -5.72 19.23 14.94
N LEU A 112 -6.56 19.43 15.95
CA LEU A 112 -7.30 18.33 16.59
C LEU A 112 -8.34 17.77 15.62
N GLU A 113 -8.22 16.50 15.26
CA GLU A 113 -9.04 15.90 14.19
C GLU A 113 -10.53 15.90 14.56
N ARG A 114 -10.86 15.79 15.84
CA ARG A 114 -12.24 15.86 16.34
C ARG A 114 -12.89 17.24 16.11
N GLU A 115 -12.15 18.33 16.29
CA GLU A 115 -12.67 19.68 16.06
C GLU A 115 -12.88 19.96 14.56
N VAL A 116 -11.95 19.46 13.75
CA VAL A 116 -12.06 19.48 12.29
C VAL A 116 -13.29 18.71 11.84
N GLU A 117 -13.54 17.51 12.38
CA GLU A 117 -14.73 16.71 12.08
C GLU A 117 -16.02 17.45 12.44
N GLN A 118 -16.09 18.06 13.63
CA GLN A 118 -17.25 18.85 14.04
C GLN A 118 -17.47 20.07 13.13
N ARG A 119 -16.40 20.74 12.69
CA ARG A 119 -16.48 21.83 11.72
C ARG A 119 -16.98 21.35 10.36
N ALA A 120 -16.60 20.15 9.94
CA ALA A 120 -17.14 19.52 8.73
C ALA A 120 -18.64 19.21 8.90
N TRP A 121 -19.08 18.69 10.05
CA TRP A 121 -20.50 18.48 10.33
C TRP A 121 -21.28 19.80 10.31
N GLN A 122 -20.76 20.87 10.93
CA GLN A 122 -21.36 22.21 10.86
C GLN A 122 -21.54 22.68 9.42
N LYS A 123 -20.50 22.54 8.59
CA LYS A 123 -20.54 22.96 7.19
C LYS A 123 -21.54 22.18 6.35
N HIS A 124 -21.72 20.89 6.64
CA HIS A 124 -22.53 19.98 5.85
C HIS A 124 -23.94 19.73 6.42
N GLY A 125 -24.31 20.35 7.55
CA GLY A 125 -25.65 20.24 8.14
C GLY A 125 -25.83 19.07 9.12
N GLY A 126 -24.74 18.47 9.58
CA GLY A 126 -24.72 17.37 10.54
C GLY A 126 -23.82 16.21 10.09
N PRO A 127 -23.65 15.20 10.97
CA PRO A 127 -22.85 14.01 10.67
C PRO A 127 -23.40 13.19 9.51
N GLU A 128 -24.71 13.01 9.44
CA GLU A 128 -25.39 12.19 8.42
C GLU A 128 -25.26 12.84 7.04
N ALA A 129 -25.51 14.14 6.96
CA ALA A 129 -25.35 14.91 5.71
C ALA A 129 -23.90 15.00 5.25
N PHE A 130 -22.93 14.99 6.18
CA PHE A 130 -21.52 14.86 5.86
C PHE A 130 -21.20 13.47 5.27
N ASP A 131 -21.72 12.39 5.88
CA ASP A 131 -21.51 11.02 5.39
C ASP A 131 -22.08 10.87 3.95
N GLU A 132 -23.30 11.35 3.70
CA GLU A 132 -23.91 11.38 2.35
C GLU A 132 -23.07 12.18 1.34
N TYR A 133 -22.49 13.30 1.78
CA TYR A 133 -21.62 14.12 0.94
C TYR A 133 -20.33 13.37 0.55
N ILE A 134 -19.71 12.65 1.49
CA ILE A 134 -18.53 11.83 1.20
C ILE A 134 -18.87 10.69 0.24
N GLU A 135 -19.98 9.99 0.48
CA GLU A 135 -20.45 8.91 -0.40
C GLU A 135 -20.67 9.42 -1.84
N LYS A 136 -21.29 10.59 -2.00
CA LYS A 136 -21.49 11.22 -3.31
C LYS A 136 -20.18 11.52 -4.03
N LEU A 137 -19.14 11.94 -3.31
CA LEU A 137 -17.82 12.17 -3.89
C LEU A 137 -17.15 10.87 -4.32
N GLU A 138 -17.29 9.80 -3.54
CA GLU A 138 -16.77 8.47 -3.88
C GLU A 138 -17.47 7.91 -5.12
N GLN A 139 -18.80 7.99 -5.18
CA GLN A 139 -19.57 7.62 -6.38
C GLN A 139 -19.14 8.42 -7.61
N ALA A 140 -18.92 9.73 -7.46
CA ALA A 140 -18.43 10.57 -8.56
C ALA A 140 -17.02 10.19 -9.01
N LYS A 141 -16.13 9.82 -8.08
CA LYS A 141 -14.79 9.31 -8.39
C LYS A 141 -14.89 7.97 -9.13
N GLN A 142 -15.74 7.06 -8.67
CA GLN A 142 -15.96 5.76 -9.31
C GLN A 142 -16.47 5.92 -10.75
N ARG A 143 -17.42 6.82 -10.99
CA ARG A 143 -17.91 7.12 -12.33
C ARG A 143 -16.82 7.66 -13.25
N ARG A 144 -15.90 8.48 -12.73
CA ARG A 144 -14.74 8.95 -13.52
C ARG A 144 -13.80 7.81 -13.87
N LEU A 145 -13.50 6.92 -12.93
CA LEU A 145 -12.68 5.74 -13.19
C LEU A 145 -13.31 4.83 -14.24
N GLN A 146 -14.63 4.61 -14.17
CA GLN A 146 -15.36 3.85 -15.20
C GLN A 146 -15.31 4.51 -16.57
N HIS A 147 -15.43 5.84 -16.64
CA HIS A 147 -15.29 6.57 -17.90
C HIS A 147 -13.87 6.43 -18.47
N PHE A 148 -12.83 6.58 -17.65
CA PHE A 148 -11.44 6.40 -18.09
C PHE A 148 -11.16 4.96 -18.53
N ALA A 149 -11.73 3.96 -17.85
CA ALA A 149 -11.58 2.56 -18.24
C ALA A 149 -12.24 2.26 -19.60
N HIS A 150 -13.43 2.83 -19.84
CA HIS A 150 -14.10 2.71 -21.14
C HIS A 150 -13.29 3.38 -22.26
N GLU A 151 -12.79 4.58 -22.02
CA GLU A 151 -11.95 5.32 -22.98
C GLU A 151 -10.62 4.59 -23.27
N ALA A 152 -10.01 3.98 -22.26
CA ALA A 152 -8.79 3.17 -22.44
C ALA A 152 -9.04 1.88 -23.23
N SER A 153 -10.25 1.30 -23.16
CA SER A 153 -10.61 0.11 -23.93
C SER A 153 -11.00 0.39 -25.39
N GLU A 154 -11.30 1.64 -25.74
CA GLU A 154 -11.64 2.06 -27.10
C GLU A 154 -10.42 2.54 -27.91
N SER A 155 -9.25 2.67 -27.27
CA SER A 155 -8.00 2.85 -27.99
C SER A 155 -7.69 1.57 -28.78
N PRO A 156 -7.54 1.64 -30.11
CA PRO A 156 -7.11 0.50 -30.91
C PRO A 156 -5.78 -0.02 -30.33
N PRO A 157 -5.58 -1.35 -30.25
CA PRO A 157 -4.28 -1.89 -29.90
C PRO A 157 -3.26 -1.37 -30.92
N ASP A 158 -2.22 -0.68 -30.43
CA ASP A 158 -1.05 -0.37 -31.23
C ASP A 158 -0.41 -1.72 -31.60
N GLU A 159 -0.52 -2.09 -32.87
CA GLU A 159 0.17 -3.23 -33.49
C GLU A 159 1.65 -2.87 -33.64
N ASP A 160 2.47 -3.11 -32.62
CA ASP A 160 3.92 -3.05 -32.72
C ASP A 160 4.54 -4.41 -32.34
N ASP A 161 4.99 -5.07 -33.39
CA ASP A 161 6.21 -5.86 -33.58
C ASP A 161 6.56 -7.02 -32.62
N ASP A 162 6.41 -8.20 -33.22
CA ASP A 162 7.18 -9.42 -33.00
C ASP A 162 8.69 -9.12 -32.93
N ASP A 163 9.39 -9.72 -31.97
CA ASP A 163 10.74 -10.25 -32.20
C ASP A 163 11.13 -11.28 -31.11
N ASP A 164 11.79 -12.31 -31.61
CA ASP A 164 12.25 -13.56 -31.01
C ASP A 164 13.27 -13.39 -29.87
N ASP A 165 13.35 -14.39 -28.97
CA ASP A 165 14.52 -15.28 -28.85
C ASP A 165 14.42 -16.16 -27.58
N ASP A 166 14.41 -17.47 -27.82
CA ASP A 166 14.52 -18.55 -26.83
C ASP A 166 16.01 -18.79 -26.47
N ASP A 167 16.36 -18.77 -25.19
CA ASP A 167 17.65 -19.27 -24.69
C ASP A 167 17.45 -20.30 -23.56
N GLU A 168 17.90 -21.52 -23.83
CA GLU A 168 17.80 -22.71 -22.97
C GLU A 168 19.02 -22.82 -22.02
N VAL A 169 18.81 -22.83 -20.70
CA VAL A 169 19.89 -22.92 -19.69
C VAL A 169 19.89 -24.28 -18.97
N VAL A 170 20.99 -25.02 -19.09
CA VAL A 170 21.23 -26.32 -18.43
C VAL A 170 21.88 -26.12 -17.05
N ILE A 171 21.23 -26.59 -15.98
CA ILE A 171 21.73 -26.51 -14.58
C ILE A 171 22.30 -27.87 -14.12
N VAL A 172 23.54 -27.88 -13.65
CA VAL A 172 24.24 -29.02 -13.05
C VAL A 172 24.20 -28.92 -11.52
N VAL A 173 23.70 -29.97 -10.84
CA VAL A 173 23.58 -30.04 -9.37
C VAL A 173 24.70 -30.90 -8.76
N PRO A 174 25.45 -30.44 -7.74
CA PRO A 174 26.42 -31.26 -7.03
C PRO A 174 25.83 -32.04 -5.85
N HIS A 175 26.41 -33.22 -5.58
CA HIS A 175 26.00 -34.19 -4.57
C HIS A 175 26.56 -33.87 -3.17
N VAL A 176 25.70 -33.95 -2.15
CA VAL A 176 26.01 -33.68 -0.73
C VAL A 176 26.22 -35.00 0.04
N PRO A 177 27.32 -35.17 0.80
CA PRO A 177 27.53 -36.35 1.64
C PRO A 177 26.82 -36.25 3.01
N THR A 178 26.38 -37.42 3.49
CA THR A 178 25.61 -37.65 4.72
C THR A 178 26.48 -37.55 5.99
N PRO A 179 26.06 -36.86 7.07
CA PRO A 179 26.83 -36.77 8.31
C PRO A 179 26.59 -37.92 9.29
N THR A 180 27.66 -38.28 10.00
CA THR A 180 27.77 -39.25 11.11
C THR A 180 27.04 -38.76 12.37
N PRO A 181 26.46 -39.64 13.22
CA PRO A 181 25.69 -39.22 14.39
C PRO A 181 26.57 -38.67 15.52
N ALA A 182 26.19 -37.49 16.03
CA ALA A 182 26.84 -36.81 17.14
C ALA A 182 26.33 -37.29 18.51
N PRO A 183 27.17 -37.24 19.57
CA PRO A 183 26.84 -37.66 20.93
C PRO A 183 25.79 -36.77 21.62
N ALA A 184 25.13 -37.34 22.62
CA ALA A 184 23.99 -36.76 23.33
C ALA A 184 24.29 -35.38 23.96
N PRO A 185 23.40 -34.38 23.80
CA PRO A 185 23.64 -33.02 24.25
C PRO A 185 23.44 -32.86 25.76
N ALA A 186 24.32 -32.05 26.36
CA ALA A 186 24.19 -31.49 27.70
C ALA A 186 22.88 -30.68 27.85
N PRO A 187 22.38 -30.47 29.09
CA PRO A 187 21.18 -29.67 29.34
C PRO A 187 21.33 -28.28 28.71
N VAL A 188 20.52 -28.03 27.69
CA VAL A 188 20.51 -26.77 26.93
C VAL A 188 19.93 -25.69 27.85
N PRO A 189 20.63 -24.55 28.04
CA PRO A 189 20.05 -23.38 28.69
C PRO A 189 18.70 -23.06 28.02
N LEU A 190 17.69 -22.64 28.79
CA LEU A 190 16.42 -22.20 28.23
C LEU A 190 16.72 -21.15 27.16
N ALA A 191 16.53 -21.55 25.89
CA ALA A 191 16.78 -20.67 24.77
C ALA A 191 15.81 -19.51 24.89
N LEU A 192 16.33 -18.28 24.85
CA LEU A 192 15.50 -17.09 24.74
C LEU A 192 14.58 -17.27 23.53
N THR A 193 13.35 -16.83 23.66
CA THR A 193 12.44 -16.78 22.52
C THR A 193 13.08 -15.92 21.41
N PRO A 194 12.81 -16.18 20.12
CA PRO A 194 13.28 -15.32 19.03
C PRO A 194 12.98 -13.84 19.30
N PHE A 195 11.80 -13.54 19.84
CA PHE A 195 11.40 -12.20 20.27
C PHE A 195 12.29 -11.55 21.34
N GLU A 196 12.63 -12.28 22.40
CA GLU A 196 13.58 -11.81 23.41
C GLU A 196 14.98 -11.63 22.82
N THR A 197 15.34 -12.48 21.86
CA THR A 197 16.61 -12.38 21.13
C THR A 197 16.65 -11.12 20.28
N TYR A 198 15.58 -10.78 19.55
CA TYR A 198 15.54 -9.64 18.64
C TYR A 198 15.49 -8.29 19.37
N THR A 199 14.81 -8.24 20.52
CA THR A 199 14.62 -6.97 21.21
C THR A 199 15.87 -6.52 21.97
N HIS A 200 16.80 -7.41 22.33
CA HIS A 200 18.08 -7.12 23.02
C HIS A 200 17.96 -6.10 24.18
N ASN A 201 16.83 -6.09 24.91
CA ASN A 201 16.50 -5.08 25.92
C ASN A 201 16.44 -3.62 25.42
N ASN A 202 16.39 -3.38 24.10
CA ASN A 202 16.12 -2.06 23.53
C ASN A 202 14.63 -1.74 23.71
N PRO A 203 14.26 -0.78 24.58
CA PRO A 203 12.86 -0.49 24.88
C PRO A 203 12.10 0.05 23.65
N THR A 204 12.80 0.64 22.68
CA THR A 204 12.18 1.16 21.46
C THR A 204 11.80 0.04 20.50
N ILE A 205 12.67 -0.96 20.33
CA ILE A 205 12.39 -2.14 19.50
C ILE A 205 11.26 -2.96 20.14
N LEU A 206 11.28 -3.14 21.46
CA LEU A 206 10.19 -3.78 22.19
C LEU A 206 8.88 -3.03 22.03
N HIS A 207 8.90 -1.69 22.11
CA HIS A 207 7.70 -0.88 21.87
C HIS A 207 7.15 -1.09 20.45
N LEU A 208 8.03 -1.06 19.45
CA LEU A 208 7.65 -1.30 18.05
C LEU A 208 7.05 -2.70 17.86
N ALA A 209 7.67 -3.73 18.43
CA ALA A 209 7.20 -5.10 18.33
C ALA A 209 5.76 -5.25 18.88
N ASN A 210 5.45 -4.57 19.98
CA ASN A 210 4.10 -4.50 20.54
C ASN A 210 3.09 -3.70 19.70
N MET A 211 3.55 -2.87 18.75
CA MET A 211 2.67 -2.11 17.86
C MET A 211 2.26 -2.88 16.60
N PHE A 212 2.99 -3.93 16.22
CA PHE A 212 2.59 -4.78 15.10
C PHE A 212 1.31 -5.56 15.43
N LEU A 213 0.47 -5.81 14.41
CA LEU A 213 -0.76 -6.59 14.55
C LEU A 213 -0.51 -8.09 14.82
N GLY A 214 0.75 -8.51 14.88
CA GLY A 214 1.17 -9.86 15.28
C GLY A 214 2.69 -9.94 15.39
N GLU A 215 3.16 -10.75 16.33
CA GLU A 215 4.58 -11.00 16.61
C GLU A 215 5.35 -11.45 15.35
N TRP A 216 4.72 -12.33 14.56
CA TRP A 216 5.32 -12.86 13.33
C TRP A 216 5.66 -11.78 12.28
N ILE A 217 4.89 -10.69 12.20
CA ILE A 217 5.16 -9.62 11.23
C ILE A 217 6.44 -8.90 11.64
N PHE A 218 6.56 -8.62 12.94
CA PHE A 218 7.75 -8.02 13.51
C PHE A 218 8.97 -8.93 13.30
N GLU A 219 8.86 -10.23 13.59
CA GLU A 219 9.95 -11.19 13.39
C GLU A 219 10.43 -11.19 11.93
N ARG A 220 9.51 -11.28 10.96
CA ARG A 220 9.86 -11.26 9.53
C ARG A 220 10.46 -9.93 9.08
N ALA A 221 9.93 -8.81 9.56
CA ALA A 221 10.53 -7.51 9.28
C ALA A 221 11.93 -7.42 9.89
N TYR A 222 12.11 -7.90 11.12
CA TYR A 222 13.40 -7.90 11.78
C TYR A 222 14.42 -8.80 11.04
N GLU A 223 14.02 -9.99 10.61
CA GLU A 223 14.85 -10.90 9.80
C GLU A 223 15.26 -10.29 8.46
N ALA A 224 14.34 -9.55 7.81
CA ALA A 224 14.63 -8.84 6.58
C ALA A 224 15.66 -7.70 6.77
N LEU A 225 15.78 -7.18 8.00
CA LEU A 225 16.85 -6.28 8.39
C LEU A 225 18.01 -7.10 8.96
N ASP A 226 18.71 -7.83 8.10
CA ASP A 226 19.84 -8.69 8.48
C ASP A 226 20.69 -7.99 9.56
N PRO A 227 20.72 -8.51 10.80
CA PRO A 227 21.34 -7.84 11.91
C PRO A 227 22.85 -7.71 11.74
N ALA A 228 23.48 -8.56 10.91
CA ALA A 228 24.89 -8.41 10.56
C ALA A 228 25.14 -7.22 9.64
N LEU A 229 24.14 -6.77 8.89
CA LEU A 229 24.27 -5.74 7.85
C LEU A 229 23.61 -4.40 8.21
N VAL A 230 22.67 -4.37 9.16
CA VAL A 230 21.97 -3.13 9.56
C VAL A 230 22.28 -2.82 11.03
N PRO A 231 22.93 -1.69 11.35
CA PRO A 231 23.16 -1.32 12.74
C PRO A 231 21.87 -0.88 13.43
N ASP A 232 21.78 -1.05 14.76
CA ASP A 232 20.55 -0.80 15.54
C ASP A 232 19.92 0.60 15.32
N HIS A 233 20.75 1.63 15.13
CA HIS A 233 20.27 3.01 14.91
C HIS A 233 19.55 3.20 13.57
N GLU A 234 19.82 2.34 12.58
CA GLU A 234 19.11 2.29 11.30
C GLU A 234 17.89 1.34 11.35
N ARG A 235 17.96 0.28 12.17
CA ARG A 235 16.85 -0.68 12.33
C ARG A 235 15.59 -0.04 12.88
N VAL A 236 15.71 0.84 13.88
CA VAL A 236 14.54 1.48 14.49
C VAL A 236 13.73 2.29 13.46
N PRO A 237 14.32 3.22 12.69
CA PRO A 237 13.62 3.89 11.59
C PRO A 237 13.06 2.92 10.54
N ALA A 238 13.81 1.87 10.19
CA ALA A 238 13.36 0.88 9.21
C ALA A 238 12.11 0.13 9.68
N LEU A 239 12.09 -0.33 10.93
CA LEU A 239 10.95 -1.03 11.55
C LEU A 239 9.73 -0.10 11.71
N TYR A 240 9.94 1.20 11.97
CA TYR A 240 8.86 2.19 11.93
C TYR A 240 8.23 2.29 10.53
N GLU A 241 9.06 2.32 9.49
CA GLU A 241 8.58 2.31 8.10
C GLU A 241 7.90 0.98 7.75
N ALA A 242 8.40 -0.15 8.23
CA ALA A 242 7.75 -1.46 8.07
C ALA A 242 6.35 -1.45 8.70
N LEU A 243 6.24 -0.96 9.93
CA LEU A 243 4.96 -0.85 10.62
C LEU A 243 3.97 0.03 9.84
N ARG A 244 4.45 1.14 9.27
CA ARG A 244 3.65 2.09 8.48
C ARG A 244 3.21 1.51 7.14
N GLN A 245 4.08 0.79 6.44
CA GLN A 245 3.86 0.33 5.07
C GLN A 245 3.14 -1.03 5.03
N VAL A 246 3.57 -1.98 5.85
CA VAL A 246 3.05 -3.36 5.83
C VAL A 246 2.35 -3.75 7.14
N GLY A 247 2.70 -3.14 8.27
CA GLY A 247 2.20 -3.59 9.59
C GLY A 247 0.68 -3.52 9.77
N TRP A 248 -0.02 -2.64 9.03
CA TRP A 248 -1.45 -2.39 9.20
C TRP A 248 -2.32 -3.07 8.13
N SER A 249 -1.70 -3.61 7.06
CA SER A 249 -2.43 -4.23 5.94
C SER A 249 -2.76 -5.71 6.19
N TYR A 250 -2.09 -6.37 7.13
CA TYR A 250 -2.32 -7.78 7.40
C TYR A 250 -3.58 -8.01 8.22
N PRO A 251 -4.42 -8.99 7.85
CA PRO A 251 -5.45 -9.47 8.74
C PRO A 251 -4.82 -10.16 9.95
N LEU A 252 -5.60 -10.31 11.03
CA LEU A 252 -5.17 -11.13 12.17
C LEU A 252 -5.01 -12.60 11.75
N ARG A 253 -3.90 -13.19 12.17
CA ARG A 253 -3.64 -14.63 11.99
C ARG A 253 -4.53 -15.41 12.97
N PRO A 254 -5.23 -16.48 12.54
CA PRO A 254 -5.95 -17.36 13.45
C PRO A 254 -4.99 -17.89 14.51
N PHE A 255 -5.37 -17.74 15.79
CA PHE A 255 -4.54 -18.23 16.89
C PHE A 255 -4.56 -19.77 16.93
N PRO A 256 -3.45 -20.42 17.35
CA PRO A 256 -3.45 -21.83 17.72
C PRO A 256 -4.43 -22.02 18.89
N GLY A 257 -5.66 -22.46 18.60
CA GLY A 257 -6.75 -22.48 19.57
C GLY A 257 -8.10 -21.98 19.03
N ASP A 258 -8.13 -21.45 17.79
CA ASP A 258 -9.38 -21.14 17.09
C ASP A 258 -10.23 -22.43 16.94
N PRO A 259 -11.51 -22.46 17.39
CA PRO A 259 -12.17 -23.71 17.81
C PRO A 259 -12.69 -24.60 16.68
N ALA A 260 -12.55 -24.22 15.41
CA ALA A 260 -13.03 -25.03 14.30
C ALA A 260 -11.86 -25.58 13.47
N PRO A 261 -11.56 -26.89 13.53
CA PRO A 261 -10.56 -27.49 12.67
C PRO A 261 -10.93 -27.25 11.20
N ILE A 262 -9.91 -27.12 10.35
CA ILE A 262 -10.13 -27.05 8.90
C ILE A 262 -10.73 -28.39 8.47
N PRO A 263 -11.90 -28.41 7.78
CA PRO A 263 -12.54 -29.64 7.37
C PRO A 263 -11.64 -30.49 6.48
N ASP A 264 -11.53 -31.79 6.79
CA ASP A 264 -10.89 -32.75 5.91
C ASP A 264 -11.85 -33.12 4.78
N SER A 265 -11.74 -32.39 3.67
CA SER A 265 -12.66 -32.48 2.53
C SER A 265 -11.87 -32.46 1.23
N TYR A 266 -12.49 -32.96 0.17
CA TYR A 266 -11.85 -33.03 -1.14
C TYR A 266 -11.32 -31.66 -1.64
N PRO A 267 -12.07 -30.53 -1.57
CA PRO A 267 -11.55 -29.23 -2.00
C PRO A 267 -10.32 -28.77 -1.23
N VAL A 268 -10.26 -29.05 0.08
CA VAL A 268 -9.12 -28.69 0.93
C VAL A 268 -7.91 -29.58 0.62
N ALA A 269 -8.11 -30.89 0.46
CA ALA A 269 -7.05 -31.81 0.05
C ALA A 269 -6.49 -31.44 -1.33
N ASN A 270 -7.37 -31.06 -2.27
CA ASN A 270 -6.96 -30.59 -3.59
C ASN A 270 -6.14 -29.30 -3.54
N LEU A 271 -6.55 -28.31 -2.74
CA LEU A 271 -5.77 -27.09 -2.52
C LEU A 271 -4.36 -27.41 -2.02
N ARG A 272 -4.24 -28.28 -1.03
CA ARG A 272 -2.93 -28.69 -0.48
C ARG A 272 -2.09 -29.45 -1.51
N ALA A 273 -2.71 -30.29 -2.35
CA ALA A 273 -2.03 -30.98 -3.43
C ALA A 273 -1.50 -30.00 -4.50
N VAL A 274 -2.25 -28.93 -4.81
CA VAL A 274 -1.75 -27.85 -5.68
C VAL A 274 -0.58 -27.14 -5.02
N LEU A 275 -0.70 -26.72 -3.77
CA LEU A 275 0.38 -26.04 -3.03
C LEU A 275 1.65 -26.90 -2.88
N ALA A 276 1.53 -28.22 -2.81
CA ALA A 276 2.68 -29.12 -2.77
C ALA A 276 3.50 -29.12 -4.07
N ARG A 277 2.91 -28.69 -5.20
CA ARG A 277 3.57 -28.54 -6.51
C ARG A 277 4.02 -27.10 -6.78
N ALA A 278 4.03 -26.24 -5.76
CA ALA A 278 4.34 -24.83 -5.94
C ALA A 278 5.75 -24.63 -6.54
N PRO A 279 5.87 -23.85 -7.64
CA PRO A 279 7.15 -23.54 -8.23
C PRO A 279 7.92 -22.54 -7.36
N HIS A 280 9.24 -22.70 -7.33
CA HIS A 280 10.16 -21.85 -6.57
C HIS A 280 10.61 -20.65 -7.42
N ALA A 281 10.92 -19.54 -6.77
CA ALA A 281 11.59 -18.41 -7.38
C ALA A 281 13.02 -18.76 -7.83
N GLY A 282 13.55 -17.96 -8.75
CA GLY A 282 14.94 -18.03 -9.21
C GLY A 282 15.12 -18.58 -10.62
N VAL A 283 14.13 -19.32 -11.15
CA VAL A 283 14.10 -19.76 -12.54
C VAL A 283 12.72 -19.46 -13.10
N GLU A 284 12.64 -18.59 -14.10
CA GLU A 284 11.36 -18.34 -14.79
C GLU A 284 10.87 -19.61 -15.47
N GLY A 285 9.56 -19.83 -15.42
CA GLY A 285 8.96 -21.00 -16.02
C GLY A 285 7.44 -20.91 -16.10
N PRO A 286 6.78 -21.98 -16.57
CA PRO A 286 5.33 -21.97 -16.80
C PRO A 286 4.49 -21.59 -15.57
N GLY A 287 5.00 -21.88 -14.36
CA GLY A 287 4.29 -21.65 -13.10
C GLY A 287 4.78 -20.44 -12.29
N VAL A 288 5.87 -19.77 -12.68
CA VAL A 288 6.46 -18.65 -11.94
C VAL A 288 7.07 -17.64 -12.91
N ARG A 289 6.77 -16.36 -12.70
CA ARG A 289 7.30 -15.26 -13.51
C ARG A 289 8.01 -14.24 -12.64
N ARG A 290 9.07 -13.66 -13.17
CA ARG A 290 9.74 -12.49 -12.60
C ARG A 290 9.04 -11.24 -13.11
N TYR A 291 8.86 -10.29 -12.22
CA TYR A 291 8.28 -8.99 -12.48
C TYR A 291 9.25 -7.94 -12.00
N PHE A 292 9.70 -7.08 -12.92
CA PHE A 292 10.58 -5.98 -12.58
C PHE A 292 9.73 -4.75 -12.29
N ASP A 293 9.70 -4.30 -11.03
CA ASP A 293 9.08 -3.03 -10.67
C ASP A 293 10.01 -1.89 -11.10
N VAL A 294 9.61 -1.15 -12.13
CA VAL A 294 10.39 -0.03 -12.68
C VAL A 294 10.49 1.13 -11.69
N GLU A 295 9.52 1.31 -10.80
CA GLU A 295 9.53 2.39 -9.81
C GLU A 295 10.54 2.11 -8.68
N THR A 296 10.63 0.86 -8.23
CA THR A 296 11.58 0.47 -7.17
C THR A 296 12.91 -0.04 -7.71
N GLY A 297 12.96 -0.48 -8.97
CA GLY A 297 14.12 -1.11 -9.58
C GLY A 297 14.37 -2.53 -9.08
N CYS A 298 13.33 -3.21 -8.57
CA CYS A 298 13.51 -4.50 -7.94
C CYS A 298 12.72 -5.61 -8.63
N ASP A 299 13.31 -6.80 -8.66
CA ASP A 299 12.62 -8.01 -9.08
C ASP A 299 11.66 -8.50 -7.98
N GLU A 300 10.49 -8.96 -8.42
CA GLU A 300 9.49 -9.70 -7.65
C GLU A 300 9.17 -11.00 -8.37
N TRP A 301 8.99 -12.09 -7.61
CA TRP A 301 8.58 -13.37 -8.18
C TRP A 301 7.13 -13.62 -7.82
N ARG A 302 6.32 -14.02 -8.82
CA ARG A 302 4.92 -14.37 -8.60
C ARG A 302 4.58 -15.67 -9.30
N TRP A 303 3.69 -16.44 -8.68
CA TRP A 303 3.05 -17.58 -9.32
C TRP A 303 2.24 -17.11 -10.53
N ALA A 304 2.30 -17.86 -11.63
CA ALA A 304 1.72 -17.47 -12.90
C ALA A 304 1.24 -18.69 -13.70
N GLY A 305 0.63 -18.42 -14.86
CA GLY A 305 0.24 -19.44 -15.83
C GLY A 305 -0.67 -20.51 -15.26
N GLU A 306 -0.41 -21.76 -15.66
CA GLU A 306 -1.23 -22.92 -15.28
C GLU A 306 -1.26 -23.16 -13.77
N PHE A 307 -0.16 -22.90 -13.07
CA PHE A 307 -0.11 -23.08 -11.62
C PHE A 307 -1.05 -22.09 -10.90
N ALA A 308 -1.04 -20.82 -11.33
CA ALA A 308 -1.95 -19.82 -10.75
C ALA A 308 -3.42 -20.19 -11.03
N ASP A 309 -3.73 -20.69 -12.23
CA ASP A 309 -5.07 -21.17 -12.58
C ASP A 309 -5.52 -22.35 -11.72
N ASP A 310 -4.66 -23.37 -11.55
CA ASP A 310 -4.90 -24.52 -10.67
C ASP A 310 -5.17 -24.06 -9.23
N LEU A 311 -4.36 -23.13 -8.72
CA LEU A 311 -4.48 -22.59 -7.37
C LEU A 311 -5.81 -21.82 -7.20
N PHE A 312 -6.15 -20.93 -8.11
CA PHE A 312 -7.41 -20.19 -8.07
C PHE A 312 -8.61 -21.13 -8.19
N GLY A 313 -8.53 -22.14 -9.06
CA GLY A 313 -9.56 -23.17 -9.17
C GLY A 313 -9.80 -23.90 -7.85
N ALA A 314 -8.73 -24.33 -7.18
CA ALA A 314 -8.81 -24.98 -5.88
C ALA A 314 -9.38 -24.05 -4.79
N LEU A 315 -8.97 -22.77 -4.76
CA LEU A 315 -9.50 -21.79 -3.81
C LEU A 315 -10.99 -21.49 -4.02
N VAL A 316 -11.42 -21.37 -5.27
CA VAL A 316 -12.85 -21.20 -5.62
C VAL A 316 -13.65 -22.42 -5.16
N ALA A 317 -13.13 -23.64 -5.34
CA ALA A 317 -13.79 -24.85 -4.86
C ALA A 317 -13.95 -24.85 -3.32
N VAL A 318 -12.90 -24.45 -2.58
CA VAL A 318 -12.97 -24.31 -1.11
C VAL A 318 -14.02 -23.28 -0.68
N ILE A 319 -14.06 -22.11 -1.33
CA ILE A 319 -15.03 -21.06 -0.98
C ILE A 319 -16.47 -21.51 -1.28
N ASN A 320 -16.70 -22.21 -2.40
CA ASN A 320 -18.03 -22.70 -2.76
C ASN A 320 -18.53 -23.78 -1.79
N GLU A 321 -17.66 -24.69 -1.36
CA GLU A 321 -18.04 -25.79 -0.46
C GLU A 321 -18.18 -25.33 1.00
N HIS A 322 -17.21 -24.55 1.50
CA HIS A 322 -17.08 -24.25 2.93
C HIS A 322 -17.29 -22.78 3.31
N GLY A 323 -17.50 -21.92 2.31
CA GLY A 323 -17.64 -20.48 2.51
C GLY A 323 -16.35 -19.75 2.87
N ARG A 324 -16.47 -18.43 3.04
CA ARG A 324 -15.33 -17.54 3.32
C ARG A 324 -14.69 -17.79 4.69
N GLY A 325 -15.42 -18.34 5.65
CA GLY A 325 -14.90 -18.59 7.00
C GLY A 325 -13.70 -19.55 6.98
N VAL A 326 -13.81 -20.65 6.24
CA VAL A 326 -12.73 -21.62 6.07
C VAL A 326 -11.61 -21.04 5.19
N TRP A 327 -11.96 -20.33 4.12
CA TRP A 327 -10.97 -19.63 3.28
C TRP A 327 -10.10 -18.63 4.07
N ARG A 328 -10.66 -17.85 5.01
CA ARG A 328 -9.90 -16.88 5.82
C ARG A 328 -8.78 -17.52 6.63
N ARG A 329 -8.92 -18.80 6.97
CA ARG A 329 -7.88 -19.59 7.62
C ARG A 329 -6.91 -20.17 6.60
N LEU A 330 -7.42 -20.81 5.55
CA LEU A 330 -6.60 -21.44 4.51
C LEU A 330 -5.72 -20.47 3.71
N ARG A 331 -6.11 -19.21 3.57
CA ARG A 331 -5.26 -18.20 2.91
C ARG A 331 -3.91 -18.00 3.59
N TRP A 332 -3.79 -18.36 4.88
CA TRP A 332 -2.50 -18.38 5.57
C TRP A 332 -1.63 -19.55 5.12
N GLU A 333 -2.19 -20.73 4.82
CA GLU A 333 -1.42 -21.84 4.21
C GLU A 333 -0.89 -21.43 2.83
N VAL A 334 -1.70 -20.71 2.04
CA VAL A 334 -1.28 -20.16 0.73
C VAL A 334 -0.17 -19.12 0.90
N TYR A 335 -0.36 -18.17 1.82
CA TYR A 335 0.64 -17.14 2.12
C TYR A 335 1.96 -17.76 2.56
N GLU A 336 1.95 -18.71 3.50
CA GLU A 336 3.17 -19.36 4.00
C GLU A 336 3.90 -20.11 2.90
N LYS A 337 3.15 -20.83 2.05
CA LYS A 337 3.73 -21.50 0.89
C LYS A 337 4.30 -20.49 -0.11
N SER A 338 3.62 -19.35 -0.33
CA SER A 338 4.11 -18.28 -1.19
C SER A 338 5.41 -17.67 -0.62
N VAL A 339 5.47 -17.42 0.70
CA VAL A 339 6.69 -16.92 1.36
C VAL A 339 7.85 -17.90 1.23
N GLU A 340 7.59 -19.20 1.42
CA GLU A 340 8.59 -20.26 1.28
C GLU A 340 9.16 -20.33 -0.14
N MET A 341 8.29 -20.20 -1.14
CA MET A 341 8.64 -20.43 -2.55
C MET A 341 9.12 -19.18 -3.27
N LEU A 342 8.55 -18.02 -2.96
CA LEU A 342 8.73 -16.76 -3.70
C LEU A 342 9.37 -15.65 -2.86
N GLY A 343 9.39 -15.80 -1.53
CA GLY A 343 9.78 -14.76 -0.59
C GLY A 343 8.58 -14.01 0.01
N GLY A 344 8.81 -13.39 1.17
CA GLY A 344 7.80 -12.66 1.93
C GLY A 344 8.16 -11.20 2.13
N ILE A 345 7.92 -10.70 3.35
CA ILE A 345 8.32 -9.36 3.76
C ILE A 345 9.81 -9.15 3.50
N MET A 346 10.11 -8.14 2.70
CA MET A 346 11.46 -7.74 2.35
C MET A 346 11.62 -6.22 2.48
N CYS A 347 12.83 -5.81 2.84
CA CYS A 347 13.24 -4.43 2.88
C CYS A 347 14.16 -4.18 1.69
N ASP A 348 13.71 -3.32 0.77
CA ASP A 348 14.58 -2.81 -0.29
C ASP A 348 15.51 -1.74 0.30
N ARG A 349 16.80 -1.95 0.10
CA ARG A 349 17.91 -1.16 0.64
C ARG A 349 18.60 -0.32 -0.43
N ASP A 350 18.16 -0.42 -1.68
CA ASP A 350 18.82 0.26 -2.80
C ASP A 350 18.52 1.76 -2.82
N ASP A 351 17.47 2.23 -2.12
CA ASP A 351 17.28 3.66 -1.81
C ASP A 351 17.99 4.04 -0.49
N PRO A 352 19.15 4.72 -0.54
CA PRO A 352 19.89 5.11 0.67
C PRO A 352 19.14 6.12 1.55
N TYR A 353 17.99 6.64 1.11
CA TYR A 353 17.20 7.64 1.81
C TYR A 353 15.87 7.11 2.36
N SER A 354 15.47 5.88 2.02
CA SER A 354 14.26 5.27 2.55
C SER A 354 14.28 3.74 2.54
N PHE A 355 13.78 3.15 3.61
CA PHE A 355 13.44 1.74 3.67
C PHE A 355 12.10 1.53 2.96
N ALA A 356 12.13 1.01 1.74
CA ALA A 356 10.93 0.55 1.05
C ALA A 356 10.62 -0.86 1.51
N TRP A 357 9.40 -1.08 2.00
CA TRP A 357 8.95 -2.37 2.51
C TRP A 357 7.88 -2.94 1.62
N ARG A 358 8.02 -4.21 1.28
CA ARG A 358 7.10 -4.90 0.39
C ARG A 358 6.96 -6.36 0.79
N ASP A 359 5.84 -6.92 0.40
CA ASP A 359 5.55 -8.34 0.56
C ASP A 359 4.63 -8.75 -0.59
N ALA A 360 5.23 -9.34 -1.62
CA ALA A 360 4.48 -9.84 -2.77
C ALA A 360 3.48 -10.94 -2.37
N SER A 361 3.80 -11.72 -1.33
CA SER A 361 2.94 -12.79 -0.81
C SER A 361 1.73 -12.23 -0.05
N ALA A 362 1.76 -10.99 0.43
CA ALA A 362 0.65 -10.37 1.17
C ALA A 362 -0.66 -10.35 0.37
N GLU A 363 -0.61 -10.37 -0.97
CA GLU A 363 -1.80 -10.39 -1.81
C GLU A 363 -2.75 -11.56 -1.48
N TRP A 364 -2.22 -12.69 -1.02
CA TRP A 364 -3.02 -13.86 -0.63
C TRP A 364 -3.82 -13.64 0.64
N LEU A 365 -3.35 -12.75 1.52
CA LEU A 365 -4.02 -12.41 2.77
C LEU A 365 -5.09 -11.34 2.58
N LEU A 366 -5.05 -10.60 1.48
CA LEU A 366 -6.02 -9.56 1.18
C LEU A 366 -7.36 -10.16 0.72
N GLY A 367 -8.44 -9.46 1.06
CA GLY A 367 -9.80 -9.80 0.64
C GLY A 367 -10.01 -9.52 -0.85
N ARG A 368 -11.16 -8.94 -1.21
CA ARG A 368 -11.35 -8.46 -2.58
C ARG A 368 -10.33 -7.36 -2.90
N LEU A 369 -9.61 -7.54 -4.00
CA LEU A 369 -8.72 -6.54 -4.56
C LEU A 369 -9.47 -5.75 -5.62
N ASP A 370 -9.16 -4.46 -5.71
CA ASP A 370 -9.55 -3.68 -6.88
C ASP A 370 -8.60 -4.08 -8.01
N ILE A 371 -9.10 -4.86 -8.97
CA ILE A 371 -8.32 -5.31 -10.13
C ILE A 371 -7.91 -4.17 -11.07
N HIS A 372 -8.44 -2.96 -10.86
CA HIS A 372 -8.01 -1.77 -11.58
C HIS A 372 -6.91 -1.02 -10.83
N ASP A 373 -6.63 -1.36 -9.56
CA ASP A 373 -5.43 -0.90 -8.88
C ASP A 373 -4.26 -1.76 -9.38
N GLY A 374 -3.52 -1.22 -10.35
CA GLY A 374 -2.45 -1.92 -11.08
C GLY A 374 -1.38 -2.56 -10.20
N ARG A 375 -1.31 -2.22 -8.90
CA ARG A 375 -0.40 -2.85 -7.93
C ARG A 375 -0.78 -4.29 -7.55
N PHE A 376 -2.07 -4.61 -7.61
CA PHE A 376 -2.63 -5.86 -7.04
C PHE A 376 -3.34 -6.72 -8.08
N SER A 377 -3.36 -6.28 -9.34
CA SER A 377 -4.12 -6.90 -10.42
C SER A 377 -3.34 -7.98 -11.16
N GLU A 378 -2.05 -8.15 -10.90
CA GLU A 378 -1.22 -8.94 -11.80
C GLU A 378 -1.50 -10.45 -11.75
N THR A 379 -1.54 -11.07 -10.57
CA THR A 379 -1.82 -12.52 -10.51
C THR A 379 -3.32 -12.80 -10.71
N ARG A 380 -4.17 -12.09 -9.98
CA ARG A 380 -5.63 -12.32 -10.00
C ARG A 380 -6.31 -11.81 -11.28
N GLY A 381 -5.84 -10.69 -11.82
CA GLY A 381 -6.44 -10.02 -12.98
C GLY A 381 -6.03 -10.61 -14.33
N LYS A 382 -4.95 -11.40 -14.38
CA LYS A 382 -4.51 -12.07 -15.62
C LYS A 382 -5.21 -13.42 -15.87
N SER A 383 -5.89 -13.99 -14.88
CA SER A 383 -6.57 -15.28 -14.96
C SER A 383 -8.09 -15.15 -14.79
N ARG A 384 -8.87 -15.80 -15.68
CA ARG A 384 -10.33 -15.88 -15.52
C ARG A 384 -10.74 -16.51 -14.18
N LEU A 385 -9.97 -17.48 -13.68
CA LEU A 385 -10.21 -18.09 -12.37
C LEU A 385 -9.80 -17.14 -11.23
N GLY A 386 -8.74 -16.35 -11.42
CA GLY A 386 -8.35 -15.28 -10.50
C GLY A 386 -9.42 -14.21 -10.33
N TRP A 387 -10.07 -13.79 -11.43
CA TRP A 387 -11.22 -12.89 -11.41
C TRP A 387 -12.38 -13.48 -10.62
N ARG A 388 -12.75 -14.73 -10.93
CA ARG A 388 -13.83 -15.43 -10.23
C ARG A 388 -13.55 -15.58 -8.74
N TYR A 389 -12.31 -15.92 -8.37
CA TYR A 389 -11.86 -15.95 -6.99
C TYR A 389 -12.04 -14.58 -6.33
N ASN A 390 -11.61 -13.50 -6.98
CA ASN A 390 -11.73 -12.14 -6.44
C ASN A 390 -13.19 -11.70 -6.24
N ASP A 391 -14.09 -12.06 -7.17
CA ASP A 391 -15.53 -11.82 -7.04
C ASP A 391 -16.13 -12.58 -5.86
N HIS A 392 -15.71 -13.83 -5.64
CA HIS A 392 -16.09 -14.61 -4.48
C HIS A 392 -15.65 -13.98 -3.15
N LEU A 393 -14.72 -13.02 -3.14
CA LEU A 393 -14.33 -12.26 -1.94
C LEU A 393 -15.14 -10.98 -1.73
N GLY A 394 -15.91 -10.50 -2.73
CA GLY A 394 -16.56 -9.18 -2.73
C GLY A 394 -18.01 -9.10 -2.27
N THR A 395 -18.75 -10.20 -2.31
CA THR A 395 -20.22 -10.22 -2.11
C THR A 395 -20.66 -10.35 -0.65
N GLY A 396 -20.09 -9.60 0.29
CA GLY A 396 -20.56 -9.70 1.70
C GLY A 396 -20.13 -8.59 2.62
#